data_AF-A0A972IJZ3-F1
#
_entry.id   AF-A0A972IJZ3-F1
#
_cell.length_a   1.000
_cell.length_b   1.000
_cell.length_c   1.000
_cell.angle_alpha   90.00
_cell.angle_beta   90.00
_cell.angle_gamma   90.00
#
_symmetry.space_group_name_H-M   'P 1'
#
loop_
_entity.id
_entity.type
_entity.pdbx_description
1 polymer ?
#
loop_
_entity_poly.entity_id
_entity_poly.type
_entity_poly.pdbx_seq_one_letter_code
_entity_poly.pdbx_strand_id
1 'polypeptide(L)'
;MNARILKAALVLALIVTGAIGATIGVRVYRYHFVGRDTEGRYHFESEPEIVYQRTSQDANGCTEGVGVAGGSSVVMGGRDSEEVNVEQMQSDLEEIARLRAQGLGELVGVLDTQVNGHFTRAYSMKYTLADGRTITIGENAPNVDIQRTPVQRENDYAEVARLREQGRREVTQVTEYDLDGQVMRVLACRYVLADGREIGMGEGDPELPPPTKILAPEQIFEVGRLKTLGQGESLGTSQRQMYGKTFTFQTRRFTLADGTVVTCAEGTPVGGKITLTEADWDELKALTVQGAGEDLGSYEEEINGVVFVFPRTRYTLRDETEVICSHGTPKQ
;
A
#
# COMPACT_ATOMS: atom_id res chain seq x y z
N MET A 1 5.61 48.79 -6.28
CA MET A 1 5.99 47.72 -5.35
C MET A 1 4.75 46.87 -5.10
N ASN A 2 4.55 45.82 -5.90
CA ASN A 2 3.43 44.90 -5.69
C ASN A 2 3.96 43.69 -4.94
N ALA A 3 3.48 43.53 -3.70
CA ALA A 3 3.80 42.43 -2.83
C ALA A 3 3.44 41.10 -3.51
N ARG A 4 4.46 40.33 -3.88
CA ARG A 4 4.29 38.92 -4.24
C ARG A 4 3.94 38.17 -2.95
N ILE A 5 2.66 37.84 -2.80
CA ILE A 5 2.21 36.92 -1.75
C ILE A 5 2.79 35.55 -2.11
N LEU A 6 3.84 35.12 -1.41
CA LEU A 6 4.32 33.74 -1.48
C LEU A 6 3.21 32.83 -0.95
N LYS A 7 2.61 32.02 -1.84
CA LYS A 7 1.77 30.89 -1.43
C LYS A 7 2.66 29.65 -1.47
N ALA A 8 3.15 29.24 -0.31
CA ALA A 8 3.79 27.94 -0.15
C ALA A 8 2.70 26.87 -0.09
N ALA A 9 2.65 25.98 -1.08
CA ALA A 9 1.86 24.76 -1.03
C ALA A 9 2.85 23.61 -0.84
N LEU A 10 2.93 23.05 0.37
CA LEU A 10 3.68 21.83 0.62
C LEU A 10 2.74 20.66 0.30
N VAL A 11 2.89 20.05 -0.87
CA VAL A 11 2.24 18.76 -1.16
C VAL A 11 3.12 17.68 -0.55
N LEU A 12 2.80 17.26 0.67
CA LEU A 12 3.35 16.05 1.26
C LEU A 12 2.66 14.85 0.59
N ALA A 13 3.25 14.36 -0.50
CA ALA A 13 2.92 13.06 -1.06
C ALA A 13 3.44 11.98 -0.10
N LEU A 14 2.70 11.69 0.97
CA LEU A 14 2.96 10.54 1.84
C LEU A 14 2.35 9.30 1.17
N ILE A 15 3.22 8.55 0.49
CA ILE A 15 2.91 7.24 -0.07
C ILE A 15 2.64 6.31 1.10
N VAL A 16 1.38 5.97 1.34
CA VAL A 16 1.00 4.80 2.14
C VAL A 16 0.32 3.82 1.19
N THR A 17 0.91 2.63 1.12
CA THR A 17 0.63 1.46 0.26
C THR A 17 1.20 1.48 -1.17
N GLY A 18 2.13 0.55 -1.42
CA GLY A 18 2.77 0.28 -2.70
C GLY A 18 4.29 0.22 -2.57
N ALA A 19 4.86 -0.98 -2.53
CA ALA A 19 6.28 -1.25 -2.30
C ALA A 19 7.22 -0.38 -3.15
N ILE A 20 8.02 0.46 -2.51
CA ILE A 20 9.15 1.13 -3.16
C ILE A 20 10.41 0.37 -2.78
N GLY A 21 11.04 -0.19 -3.80
CA GLY A 21 12.27 -0.97 -3.70
C GLY A 21 13.32 -0.20 -2.91
N ALA A 22 13.58 -0.67 -1.69
CA ALA A 22 14.71 -0.22 -0.90
C ALA A 22 16.00 -0.64 -1.62
N THR A 23 16.94 0.30 -1.73
CA THR A 23 18.35 -0.02 -1.93
C THR A 23 18.76 -1.06 -0.89
N ILE A 24 19.47 -2.12 -1.31
CA ILE A 24 20.14 -3.08 -0.41
C ILE A 24 21.27 -2.32 0.30
N GLY A 25 20.90 -1.47 1.25
CA GLY A 25 21.65 -1.30 2.47
C GLY A 25 21.02 -2.27 3.46
N VAL A 26 21.83 -3.06 4.15
CA VAL A 26 21.39 -3.95 5.23
C VAL A 26 20.58 -3.12 6.23
N ARG A 27 19.25 -3.23 6.19
CA ARG A 27 18.34 -2.44 7.03
C ARG A 27 17.78 -3.35 8.12
N VAL A 28 18.24 -3.15 9.34
CA VAL A 28 17.67 -3.76 10.53
C VAL A 28 16.54 -2.86 10.99
N TYR A 29 15.30 -3.27 10.75
CA TYR A 29 14.12 -2.56 11.24
C TYR A 29 13.96 -2.79 12.75
N ARG A 30 13.68 -1.74 13.51
CA ARG A 30 13.12 -1.86 14.86
C ARG A 30 11.59 -1.87 14.73
N TYR A 31 10.97 -2.95 15.19
CA TYR A 31 9.51 -3.10 15.13
C TYR A 31 8.88 -2.70 16.45
N HIS A 32 7.77 -1.97 16.36
CA HIS A 32 6.93 -1.65 17.51
C HIS A 32 5.50 -2.12 17.29
N PHE A 33 4.86 -2.57 18.37
CA PHE A 33 3.46 -2.95 18.37
C PHE A 33 2.58 -1.70 18.32
N VAL A 34 1.67 -1.65 17.35
CA VAL A 34 0.79 -0.49 17.16
C VAL A 34 -0.64 -0.72 17.63
N GLY A 35 -1.05 -1.99 17.80
CA GLY A 35 -2.37 -2.34 18.33
C GLY A 35 -2.95 -3.63 17.73
N ARG A 36 -4.20 -3.92 18.11
CA ARG A 36 -5.01 -4.97 17.49
C ARG A 36 -6.14 -4.34 16.68
N ASP A 37 -6.45 -4.91 15.53
CA ASP A 37 -7.62 -4.51 14.75
C ASP A 37 -8.91 -5.17 15.27
N THR A 38 -10.03 -4.90 14.58
CA THR A 38 -11.35 -5.46 14.89
C THR A 38 -11.46 -6.97 14.72
N GLU A 39 -10.45 -7.61 14.13
CA GLU A 39 -10.32 -9.05 13.98
C GLU A 39 -9.35 -9.66 15.00
N GLY A 40 -8.82 -8.84 15.92
CA GLY A 40 -7.85 -9.30 16.92
C GLY A 40 -6.46 -9.57 16.36
N ARG A 41 -6.18 -9.22 15.09
CA ARG A 41 -4.85 -9.39 14.51
C ARG A 41 -3.92 -8.33 15.07
N TYR A 42 -2.69 -8.70 15.34
CA TYR A 42 -1.65 -7.84 15.90
C TYR A 42 -0.92 -7.14 14.78
N HIS A 43 -0.80 -5.82 14.90
CA HIS A 43 -0.10 -4.97 13.94
C HIS A 43 1.24 -4.53 14.52
N PHE A 44 2.30 -4.74 13.75
CA PHE A 44 3.65 -4.28 14.06
C PHE A 44 4.17 -3.42 12.92
N GLU A 45 4.81 -2.31 13.25
CA GLU A 45 5.35 -1.37 12.27
C GLU A 45 6.80 -1.02 12.60
N SER A 46 7.60 -0.76 11.57
CA SER A 46 8.90 -0.13 11.74
C SER A 46 8.77 1.39 11.69
N GLU A 47 9.74 2.10 12.26
CA GLU A 47 9.84 3.54 12.03
C GLU A 47 9.93 3.83 10.52
N PRO A 48 9.15 4.81 10.00
CA PRO A 48 9.25 5.21 8.61
C PRO A 48 10.56 5.98 8.38
N GLU A 49 11.29 5.64 7.34
CA GLU A 49 12.52 6.35 6.94
C GLU A 49 12.33 6.97 5.56
N ILE A 50 12.70 8.24 5.38
CA ILE A 50 12.69 8.87 4.06
C ILE A 50 13.80 8.25 3.20
N VAL A 51 13.43 7.43 2.22
CA VAL A 51 14.37 6.74 1.31
C VAL A 51 14.63 7.53 0.02
N TYR A 52 13.80 8.51 -0.28
CA TYR A 52 14.03 9.46 -1.37
C TYR A 52 13.29 10.76 -1.09
N GLN A 53 13.92 11.90 -1.36
CA GLN A 53 13.27 13.20 -1.30
C GLN A 53 13.74 14.05 -2.48
N ARG A 54 12.79 14.66 -3.18
CA ARG A 54 13.03 15.65 -4.21
C ARG A 54 12.14 16.85 -3.95
N THR A 55 12.69 18.03 -4.17
CA THR A 55 11.96 19.29 -4.12
C THR A 55 12.17 20.00 -5.45
N SER A 56 11.10 20.27 -6.18
CA SER A 56 11.10 21.11 -7.39
C SER A 56 10.21 22.32 -7.18
N GLN A 57 10.50 23.42 -7.87
CA GLN A 57 9.59 24.54 -7.99
C GLN A 57 8.97 24.50 -9.38
N ASP A 58 7.65 24.60 -9.47
CA ASP A 58 6.99 24.80 -10.76
C ASP A 58 7.27 26.22 -11.29
N ALA A 59 6.85 26.50 -12.53
CA ALA A 59 7.02 27.80 -13.18
C ALA A 59 6.32 28.96 -12.44
N ASN A 60 5.41 28.66 -11.51
CA ASN A 60 4.67 29.62 -10.70
C ASN A 60 5.28 29.81 -9.29
N GLY A 61 6.38 29.12 -8.98
CA GLY A 61 7.05 29.18 -7.68
C GLY A 61 6.42 28.30 -6.60
N CYS A 62 5.51 27.38 -6.96
CA CYS A 62 4.99 26.38 -6.05
C CYS A 62 6.01 25.26 -5.87
N THR A 63 6.34 24.96 -4.62
CA THR A 63 7.30 23.91 -4.27
C THR A 63 6.61 22.54 -4.26
N GLU A 64 6.85 21.72 -5.27
CA GLU A 64 6.48 20.31 -5.29
C GLU A 64 7.54 19.47 -4.56
N GLY A 65 7.14 18.77 -3.51
CA GLY A 65 7.97 17.81 -2.79
C GLY A 65 7.54 16.38 -3.09
N VAL A 66 8.44 15.55 -3.62
CA VAL A 66 8.25 14.10 -3.69
C VAL A 66 9.06 13.49 -2.55
N GLY A 67 8.38 12.95 -1.54
CA GLY A 67 8.99 12.17 -0.47
C GLY A 67 8.57 10.71 -0.60
N VAL A 68 9.53 9.80 -0.57
CA VAL A 68 9.26 8.38 -0.39
C VAL A 68 9.71 8.01 1.01
N ALA A 69 8.78 7.52 1.81
CA ALA A 69 9.09 6.84 3.06
C ALA A 69 9.10 5.32 2.83
N GLY A 70 10.15 4.65 3.28
CA GLY A 70 10.20 3.20 3.41
C GLY A 70 9.88 2.81 4.84
N GLY A 71 9.03 1.79 5.00
CA GLY A 71 8.71 1.17 6.29
C GLY A 71 8.26 -0.27 6.06
N SER A 72 8.36 -1.09 7.10
CA SER A 72 7.83 -2.45 7.10
C SER A 72 6.67 -2.53 8.06
N SER A 73 5.58 -3.15 7.62
CA SER A 73 4.46 -3.54 8.49
C SER A 73 4.33 -5.05 8.45
N VAL A 74 3.96 -5.66 9.58
CA VAL A 74 3.67 -7.08 9.69
C VAL A 74 2.38 -7.24 10.50
N VAL A 75 1.47 -8.07 9.97
CA VAL A 75 0.21 -8.42 10.61
C VAL A 75 0.27 -9.90 11.02
N MET A 76 -0.05 -10.20 12.27
CA MET A 76 0.03 -11.57 12.82
C MET A 76 -1.26 -11.97 13.53
N GLY A 77 -1.60 -13.25 13.47
CA GLY A 77 -2.72 -13.84 14.22
C GLY A 77 -4.12 -13.56 13.62
N GLY A 78 -5.14 -13.60 14.47
CA GLY A 78 -6.57 -13.37 14.18
C GLY A 78 -7.47 -13.84 15.32
N ARG A 79 -8.80 -13.71 15.18
CA ARG A 79 -9.79 -14.02 16.23
C ARG A 79 -9.61 -15.41 16.88
N ASP A 80 -9.13 -16.37 16.11
CA ASP A 80 -8.98 -17.76 16.52
C ASP A 80 -7.51 -18.19 16.71
N SER A 81 -6.56 -17.25 16.69
CA SER A 81 -5.14 -17.56 16.92
C SER A 81 -4.79 -17.53 18.41
N GLU A 82 -3.77 -18.32 18.79
CA GLU A 82 -3.16 -18.21 20.12
C GLU A 82 -2.68 -16.78 20.39
N GLU A 83 -2.67 -16.39 21.67
CA GLU A 83 -2.24 -15.06 22.07
C GLU A 83 -0.76 -14.84 21.72
N VAL A 84 -0.48 -13.79 20.96
CA VAL A 84 0.89 -13.44 20.58
C VAL A 84 1.55 -12.70 21.75
N ASN A 85 2.68 -13.22 22.23
CA ASN A 85 3.57 -12.48 23.12
C ASN A 85 4.22 -11.34 22.32
N VAL A 86 3.84 -10.10 22.65
CA VAL A 86 4.21 -8.91 21.88
C VAL A 86 5.73 -8.68 21.92
N GLU A 87 6.34 -8.74 23.09
CA GLU A 87 7.77 -8.50 23.25
C GLU A 87 8.61 -9.56 22.52
N GLN A 88 8.21 -10.83 22.61
CA GLN A 88 8.86 -11.90 21.88
C GLN A 88 8.70 -11.71 20.37
N MET A 89 7.51 -11.37 19.89
CA MET A 89 7.26 -11.16 18.46
C MET A 89 8.07 -9.97 17.92
N GLN A 90 8.20 -8.88 18.66
CA GLN A 90 9.09 -7.78 18.26
C GLN A 90 10.53 -8.25 18.08
N SER A 91 11.06 -9.00 19.04
CA SER A 91 12.40 -9.58 18.95
C SER A 91 12.54 -10.54 17.75
N ASP A 92 11.54 -11.38 17.53
CA ASP A 92 11.49 -12.33 16.42
C ASP A 92 11.49 -11.58 15.07
N LEU A 93 10.71 -10.50 14.92
CA LEU A 93 10.68 -9.69 13.70
C LEU A 93 11.99 -8.94 13.44
N GLU A 94 12.66 -8.45 14.48
CA GLU A 94 14.00 -7.85 14.34
C GLU A 94 15.03 -8.90 13.91
N GLU A 95 14.91 -10.13 14.40
CA GLU A 95 15.75 -11.24 13.95
C GLU A 95 15.46 -11.61 12.50
N ILE A 96 14.19 -11.73 12.11
CA ILE A 96 13.80 -11.99 10.72
C ILE A 96 14.33 -10.90 9.78
N ALA A 97 14.28 -9.62 10.18
CA ALA A 97 14.87 -8.55 9.38
C ALA A 97 16.38 -8.75 9.15
N ARG A 98 17.12 -9.23 10.17
CA ARG A 98 18.55 -9.57 10.04
C ARG A 98 18.76 -10.78 9.13
N LEU A 99 17.98 -11.84 9.29
CA LEU A 99 18.05 -13.05 8.45
C LEU A 99 17.73 -12.73 6.98
N ARG A 100 16.69 -11.93 6.75
CA ARG A 100 16.32 -11.42 5.42
C ARG A 100 17.46 -10.64 4.78
N ALA A 101 18.10 -9.73 5.52
CA ALA A 101 19.21 -8.95 5.01
C ALA A 101 20.46 -9.80 4.69
N GLN A 102 20.59 -10.98 5.29
CA GLN A 102 21.65 -11.96 5.01
C GLN A 102 21.27 -12.97 3.89
N GLY A 103 20.04 -12.90 3.36
CA GLY A 103 19.55 -13.85 2.36
C GLY A 103 19.24 -15.24 2.93
N LEU A 104 19.01 -15.36 4.24
CA LEU A 104 18.76 -16.64 4.93
C LEU A 104 17.28 -17.04 4.98
N GLY A 105 16.45 -16.49 4.09
CA GLY A 105 15.05 -16.89 3.94
C GLY A 105 14.88 -18.04 2.96
N GLU A 106 14.08 -19.03 3.31
CA GLU A 106 13.66 -20.14 2.45
C GLU A 106 12.35 -19.74 1.75
N LEU A 107 12.33 -19.69 0.41
CA LEU A 107 11.09 -19.46 -0.35
C LEU A 107 10.26 -20.74 -0.36
N VAL A 108 9.13 -20.75 0.35
CA VAL A 108 8.28 -21.94 0.53
C VAL A 108 6.95 -21.88 -0.21
N GLY A 109 6.60 -20.73 -0.76
CA GLY A 109 5.38 -20.55 -1.55
C GLY A 109 5.35 -19.21 -2.25
N VAL A 110 4.51 -19.11 -3.28
CA VAL A 110 4.28 -17.87 -4.03
C VAL A 110 2.78 -17.68 -4.20
N LEU A 111 2.26 -16.52 -3.83
CA LEU A 111 0.86 -16.15 -4.02
C LEU A 111 0.75 -15.11 -5.12
N ASP A 112 0.08 -15.49 -6.20
CA ASP A 112 -0.33 -14.58 -7.26
C ASP A 112 -1.78 -14.21 -7.09
N THR A 113 -2.06 -12.92 -7.16
CA THR A 113 -3.42 -12.39 -7.17
C THR A 113 -3.57 -11.45 -8.35
N GLN A 114 -4.61 -11.66 -9.15
CA GLN A 114 -4.99 -10.76 -10.23
C GLN A 114 -6.37 -10.19 -9.93
N VAL A 115 -6.48 -8.88 -9.70
CA VAL A 115 -7.75 -8.20 -9.42
C VAL A 115 -8.12 -7.37 -10.65
N ASN A 116 -9.22 -7.70 -11.33
CA ASN A 116 -9.65 -7.05 -12.58
C ASN A 116 -8.50 -6.88 -13.60
N GLY A 117 -7.65 -7.91 -13.74
CA GLY A 117 -6.48 -7.89 -14.62
C GLY A 117 -5.18 -7.40 -13.97
N HIS A 118 -5.22 -6.81 -12.78
CA HIS A 118 -4.04 -6.26 -12.09
C HIS A 118 -3.34 -7.29 -11.23
N PHE A 119 -2.12 -7.63 -11.62
CA PHE A 119 -1.32 -8.68 -11.01
C PHE A 119 -0.50 -8.17 -9.83
N THR A 120 -0.54 -8.91 -8.73
CA THR A 120 0.34 -8.78 -7.58
C THR A 120 0.89 -10.15 -7.20
N ARG A 121 2.14 -10.18 -6.74
CA ARG A 121 2.82 -11.40 -6.29
C ARG A 121 3.42 -11.20 -4.91
N ALA A 122 3.15 -12.13 -4.02
CA ALA A 122 3.74 -12.22 -2.69
C ALA A 122 4.51 -13.54 -2.54
N TYR A 123 5.62 -13.51 -1.83
CA TYR A 123 6.41 -14.67 -1.45
C TYR A 123 6.08 -15.07 -0.02
N SER A 124 5.87 -16.36 0.19
CA SER A 124 5.86 -16.96 1.52
C SER A 124 7.29 -17.33 1.88
N MET A 125 7.93 -16.50 2.70
CA MET A 125 9.32 -16.69 3.14
C MET A 125 9.34 -17.33 4.53
N LYS A 126 10.04 -18.45 4.66
CA LYS A 126 10.27 -19.13 5.94
C LYS A 126 11.65 -18.78 6.47
N TYR A 127 11.69 -18.41 7.73
CA TYR A 127 12.92 -18.10 8.47
C TYR A 127 13.05 -19.03 9.67
N THR A 128 14.27 -19.51 9.90
CA THR A 128 14.62 -20.28 11.11
C THR A 128 15.35 -19.34 12.07
N LEU A 129 14.75 -19.12 13.24
CA LEU A 129 15.32 -18.28 14.29
C LEU A 129 16.45 -19.00 15.04
N ALA A 130 17.24 -18.25 15.80
CA ALA A 130 18.37 -18.75 16.57
C ALA A 130 17.98 -19.78 17.64
N ASP A 131 16.73 -19.72 18.14
CA ASP A 131 16.18 -20.71 19.07
C ASP A 131 15.61 -21.97 18.38
N GLY A 132 15.71 -22.05 17.05
CA GLY A 132 15.25 -23.17 16.24
C GLY A 132 13.78 -23.11 15.83
N ARG A 133 12.98 -22.14 16.32
CA ARG A 133 11.61 -21.93 15.82
C ARG A 133 11.65 -21.46 14.36
N THR A 134 10.63 -21.83 13.60
CA THR A 134 10.46 -21.35 12.23
C THR A 134 9.24 -20.46 12.12
N ILE A 135 9.38 -19.32 11.46
CA ILE A 135 8.28 -18.38 11.18
C ILE A 135 8.16 -18.22 9.66
N THR A 136 6.94 -18.33 9.14
CA THR A 136 6.64 -18.03 7.74
C THR A 136 5.93 -16.68 7.66
N ILE A 137 6.44 -15.77 6.83
CA ILE A 137 5.89 -14.43 6.63
C ILE A 137 5.60 -14.24 5.15
N GLY A 138 4.44 -13.62 4.85
CA GLY A 138 4.14 -13.10 3.52
C GLY A 138 4.92 -11.82 3.28
N GLU A 139 5.79 -11.84 2.28
CA GLU A 139 6.56 -10.68 1.83
C GLU A 139 6.11 -10.34 0.42
N ASN A 140 6.09 -9.06 0.04
CA ASN A 140 5.95 -8.75 -1.38
C ASN A 140 7.11 -9.40 -2.12
N ALA A 141 6.84 -10.03 -3.27
CA ALA A 141 7.93 -10.50 -4.12
C ALA A 141 8.89 -9.31 -4.32
N PRO A 142 10.22 -9.51 -4.18
CA PRO A 142 11.17 -8.48 -4.50
C PRO A 142 10.82 -8.01 -5.89
N ASN A 143 10.40 -6.75 -5.97
CA ASN A 143 9.83 -6.22 -7.18
C ASN A 143 10.90 -6.47 -8.25
N VAL A 144 10.56 -7.22 -9.31
CA VAL A 144 11.51 -7.48 -10.42
C VAL A 144 11.83 -6.15 -11.14
N ASP A 145 11.22 -5.04 -10.71
CA ASP A 145 11.83 -3.71 -10.65
C ASP A 145 13.21 -3.75 -9.96
N ILE A 146 14.18 -4.23 -10.74
CA ILE A 146 15.60 -3.87 -10.72
C ILE A 146 15.76 -2.58 -9.94
N GLN A 147 16.55 -2.62 -8.85
CA GLN A 147 16.93 -1.43 -8.08
C GLN A 147 17.13 -0.24 -9.02
N ARG A 148 16.12 0.63 -9.10
CA ARG A 148 16.17 1.74 -10.05
C ARG A 148 17.32 2.61 -9.63
N THR A 149 18.30 2.76 -10.52
CA THR A 149 19.39 3.71 -10.29
C THR A 149 18.79 5.10 -10.08
N PRO A 150 19.46 6.00 -9.32
CA PRO A 150 18.99 7.37 -9.18
C PRO A 150 18.66 8.04 -10.53
N VAL A 151 19.46 7.76 -11.57
CA VAL A 151 19.24 8.26 -12.93
C VAL A 151 17.95 7.72 -13.55
N GLN A 152 17.69 6.42 -13.45
CA GLN A 152 16.43 5.84 -13.93
C GLN A 152 15.24 6.44 -13.21
N ARG A 153 15.35 6.66 -11.89
CA ARG A 153 14.30 7.26 -11.09
C ARG A 153 13.98 8.70 -11.54
N GLU A 154 15.01 9.51 -11.82
CA GLU A 154 14.81 10.86 -12.36
C GLU A 154 14.16 10.84 -13.74
N ASN A 155 14.56 9.91 -14.61
CA ASN A 155 13.94 9.74 -15.94
C ASN A 155 12.47 9.34 -15.82
N ASP A 156 12.16 8.38 -14.95
CA ASP A 156 10.80 7.92 -14.67
C ASP A 156 9.93 9.10 -14.20
N TYR A 157 10.40 9.90 -13.24
CA TYR A 157 9.65 11.07 -12.76
C TYR A 157 9.48 12.16 -13.83
N ALA A 158 10.49 12.38 -14.68
CA ALA A 158 10.38 13.30 -15.80
C ALA A 158 9.36 12.82 -16.84
N GLU A 159 9.25 11.51 -17.04
CA GLU A 159 8.21 10.92 -17.88
C GLU A 159 6.82 11.05 -17.24
N VAL A 160 6.67 10.75 -15.96
CA VAL A 160 5.40 10.95 -15.24
C VAL A 160 4.94 12.41 -15.32
N ALA A 161 5.83 13.38 -15.16
CA ALA A 161 5.49 14.79 -15.32
C ALA A 161 4.91 15.10 -16.71
N ARG A 162 5.53 14.57 -17.78
CA ARG A 162 5.00 14.71 -19.16
C ARG A 162 3.65 14.03 -19.33
N LEU A 163 3.48 12.81 -18.80
CA LEU A 163 2.20 12.09 -18.86
C LEU A 163 1.09 12.83 -18.12
N ARG A 164 1.43 13.45 -16.97
CA ARG A 164 0.53 14.30 -16.19
C ARG A 164 0.07 15.52 -16.99
N GLU A 165 0.99 16.24 -17.62
CA GLU A 165 0.69 17.39 -18.49
C GLU A 165 -0.20 17.01 -19.69
N GLN A 166 -0.05 15.79 -20.20
CA GLN A 166 -0.89 15.23 -21.27
C GLN A 166 -2.26 14.73 -20.80
N GLY A 167 -2.56 14.80 -19.50
CA GLY A 167 -3.80 14.26 -18.93
C GLY A 167 -3.87 12.73 -18.91
N ARG A 168 -2.75 12.03 -19.08
CA ARG A 168 -2.66 10.55 -19.09
C ARG A 168 -2.58 9.94 -17.70
N ARG A 169 -3.21 10.59 -16.72
CA ARG A 169 -3.34 10.06 -15.35
C ARG A 169 -4.52 9.12 -15.26
N GLU A 170 -4.33 8.00 -14.58
CA GLU A 170 -5.43 7.17 -14.12
C GLU A 170 -5.61 7.35 -12.61
N VAL A 171 -6.75 7.87 -12.16
CA VAL A 171 -7.07 7.93 -10.73
C VAL A 171 -7.59 6.57 -10.28
N THR A 172 -6.92 5.98 -9.29
CA THR A 172 -7.21 4.63 -8.76
C THR A 172 -7.80 4.68 -7.35
N GLN A 173 -7.53 5.74 -6.59
CA GLN A 173 -8.13 5.99 -5.27
C GLN A 173 -8.20 7.49 -5.00
N VAL A 174 -9.17 7.91 -4.19
CA VAL A 174 -9.29 9.30 -3.72
C VAL A 174 -9.34 9.30 -2.20
N THR A 175 -8.51 10.12 -1.55
CA THR A 175 -8.53 10.31 -0.10
C THR A 175 -8.78 11.78 0.19
N GLU A 176 -9.82 12.09 0.95
CA GLU A 176 -10.15 13.44 1.40
C GLU A 176 -9.95 13.55 2.90
N TYR A 177 -9.27 14.61 3.33
CA TYR A 177 -9.16 15.02 4.72
C TYR A 177 -9.88 16.36 4.89
N ASP A 178 -10.89 16.40 5.74
CA ASP A 178 -11.56 17.62 6.15
C ASP A 178 -11.08 18.02 7.55
N LEU A 179 -10.49 19.22 7.61
CA LEU A 179 -10.09 19.90 8.82
C LEU A 179 -10.90 21.19 8.96
N ASP A 180 -11.87 21.20 9.88
CA ASP A 180 -12.73 22.35 10.16
C ASP A 180 -13.42 22.95 8.92
N GLY A 181 -13.88 22.09 8.00
CA GLY A 181 -14.56 22.48 6.76
C GLY A 181 -13.62 22.77 5.59
N GLN A 182 -12.30 22.68 5.79
CA GLN A 182 -11.32 22.74 4.71
C GLN A 182 -10.93 21.35 4.23
N VAL A 183 -11.27 21.03 2.99
CA VAL A 183 -10.94 19.75 2.36
C VAL A 183 -9.59 19.81 1.67
N MET A 184 -8.69 18.91 2.07
CA MET A 184 -7.51 18.51 1.32
C MET A 184 -7.80 17.17 0.64
N ARG A 185 -7.60 17.09 -0.67
CA ARG A 185 -7.80 15.85 -1.41
C ARG A 185 -6.50 15.38 -2.05
N VAL A 186 -6.21 14.10 -1.82
CA VAL A 186 -5.09 13.36 -2.38
C VAL A 186 -5.64 12.30 -3.33
N LEU A 187 -5.08 12.23 -4.52
CA LEU A 187 -5.38 11.22 -5.54
C LEU A 187 -4.25 10.20 -5.53
N ALA A 188 -4.59 8.90 -5.47
CA ALA A 188 -3.68 7.87 -5.93
C ALA A 188 -3.81 7.80 -7.45
N CYS A 189 -2.74 8.14 -8.15
CA CYS A 189 -2.64 8.15 -9.59
C CYS A 189 -1.74 7.01 -10.07
N ARG A 190 -2.08 6.42 -11.21
CA ARG A 190 -1.24 5.48 -11.94
C ARG A 190 -0.86 6.06 -13.29
N TYR A 191 0.38 5.81 -13.68
CA TYR A 191 0.96 6.15 -14.96
C TYR A 191 1.59 4.90 -15.58
N VAL A 192 1.33 4.68 -16.87
CA VAL A 192 2.01 3.64 -17.66
C VAL A 192 3.09 4.32 -18.50
N LEU A 193 4.34 3.98 -18.22
CA LEU A 193 5.52 4.47 -18.91
C LEU A 193 5.62 3.88 -20.33
N ALA A 194 6.48 4.48 -21.16
CA ALA A 194 6.71 4.07 -22.55
C ALA A 194 7.29 2.65 -22.67
N ASP A 195 8.00 2.17 -21.64
CA ASP A 195 8.51 0.80 -21.57
C ASP A 195 7.50 -0.20 -20.99
N GLY A 196 6.26 0.25 -20.73
CA GLY A 196 5.18 -0.57 -20.20
C GLY A 196 5.18 -0.72 -18.68
N ARG A 197 6.21 -0.21 -17.98
CA ARG A 197 6.21 -0.20 -16.51
C ARG A 197 5.14 0.74 -15.97
N GLU A 198 4.64 0.42 -14.79
CA GLU A 198 3.61 1.20 -14.12
C GLU A 198 4.16 1.88 -12.88
N ILE A 199 3.78 3.14 -12.70
CA ILE A 199 4.18 3.94 -11.54
C ILE A 199 2.93 4.48 -10.87
N GLY A 200 2.77 4.15 -9.58
CA GLY A 200 1.82 4.78 -8.68
C GLY A 200 2.41 6.05 -8.05
N MET A 201 1.60 7.11 -7.94
CA MET A 201 1.96 8.36 -7.26
C MET A 201 0.77 8.91 -6.47
N GLY A 202 1.03 9.42 -5.26
CA GLY A 202 0.09 10.29 -4.57
C GLY A 202 0.22 11.73 -5.07
N GLU A 203 -0.88 12.36 -5.46
CA GLU A 203 -0.90 13.72 -5.99
C GLU A 203 -1.99 14.55 -5.31
N GLY A 204 -1.78 15.85 -5.15
CA GLY A 204 -2.85 16.77 -4.80
C GLY A 204 -3.87 16.88 -5.93
N ASP A 205 -5.16 17.01 -5.60
CA ASP A 205 -6.18 17.21 -6.61
C ASP A 205 -6.06 18.61 -7.26
N PRO A 206 -5.85 18.73 -8.59
CA PRO A 206 -5.73 20.03 -9.27
C PRO A 206 -7.06 20.78 -9.43
N GLU A 207 -8.21 20.12 -9.26
CA GLU A 207 -9.54 20.75 -9.26
C GLU A 207 -9.81 21.52 -7.96
N LEU A 208 -8.98 21.31 -6.91
CA LEU A 208 -9.06 22.04 -5.67
C LEU A 208 -7.97 23.12 -5.57
N PRO A 209 -8.27 24.27 -4.95
CA PRO A 209 -7.23 25.23 -4.61
C PRO A 209 -6.24 24.60 -3.61
N PRO A 210 -4.98 25.07 -3.57
CA PRO A 210 -4.03 24.60 -2.58
C PRO A 210 -4.60 24.74 -1.16
N PRO A 211 -4.49 23.70 -0.32
CA PRO A 211 -5.00 23.76 1.04
C PRO A 211 -4.24 24.81 1.86
N THR A 212 -4.97 25.62 2.63
CA THR A 212 -4.38 26.58 3.58
C THR A 212 -4.13 25.96 4.95
N LYS A 213 -4.74 24.82 5.22
CA LYS A 213 -4.55 23.99 6.41
C LYS A 213 -4.26 22.56 5.94
N ILE A 214 -3.13 22.03 6.38
CA ILE A 214 -2.70 20.66 6.08
C ILE A 214 -2.44 19.94 7.40
N LEU A 215 -2.69 18.63 7.41
CA LEU A 215 -2.27 17.78 8.52
C LEU A 215 -0.73 17.81 8.62
N ALA A 216 -0.22 17.85 9.83
CA ALA A 216 1.19 17.58 10.07
C ALA A 216 1.51 16.11 9.71
N PRO A 217 2.75 15.78 9.32
CA PRO A 217 3.14 14.41 8.98
C PRO A 217 2.73 13.39 10.06
N GLU A 218 2.92 13.72 11.33
CA GLU A 218 2.60 12.86 12.48
C GLU A 218 1.10 12.58 12.57
N GLN A 219 0.27 13.57 12.24
CA GLN A 219 -1.18 13.43 12.22
C GLN A 219 -1.64 12.56 11.04
N ILE A 220 -1.00 12.66 9.87
CA ILE A 220 -1.28 11.78 8.73
C ILE A 220 -0.96 10.32 9.09
N PHE A 221 0.19 10.08 9.72
CA PHE A 221 0.57 8.75 10.19
C PHE A 221 -0.40 8.22 11.25
N GLU A 222 -0.81 9.08 12.19
CA GLU A 222 -1.79 8.68 13.20
C GLU A 222 -3.14 8.31 12.57
N VAL A 223 -3.67 9.10 11.63
CA VAL A 223 -4.89 8.74 10.89
C VAL A 223 -4.70 7.40 10.18
N GLY A 224 -3.57 7.19 9.52
CA GLY A 224 -3.21 5.92 8.89
C GLY A 224 -3.29 4.75 9.87
N ARG A 225 -2.61 4.85 11.02
CA ARG A 225 -2.62 3.84 12.09
C ARG A 225 -4.04 3.58 12.61
N LEU A 226 -4.80 4.63 12.91
CA LEU A 226 -6.17 4.49 13.42
C LEU A 226 -7.07 3.75 12.42
N LYS A 227 -6.92 4.03 11.12
CA LYS A 227 -7.64 3.31 10.06
C LYS A 227 -7.23 1.84 10.01
N THR A 228 -5.94 1.53 10.05
CA THR A 228 -5.41 0.17 10.09
C THR A 228 -6.00 -0.64 11.26
N LEU A 229 -6.17 0.01 12.42
CA LEU A 229 -6.75 -0.61 13.61
C LEU A 229 -8.29 -0.65 13.59
N GLY A 230 -8.93 -0.24 12.49
CA GLY A 230 -10.39 -0.20 12.36
C GLY A 230 -11.07 0.83 13.27
N GLN A 231 -10.33 1.84 13.76
CA GLN A 231 -10.86 2.88 14.63
C GLN A 231 -11.52 4.00 13.82
N GLY A 232 -12.14 4.94 14.54
CA GLY A 232 -12.89 6.07 13.98
C GLY A 232 -14.39 5.84 13.96
N GLU A 233 -15.14 6.93 14.08
CA GLU A 233 -16.61 6.92 13.98
C GLU A 233 -17.01 6.88 12.50
N SER A 234 -17.73 5.84 12.08
CA SER A 234 -18.27 5.76 10.72
C SER A 234 -19.38 6.79 10.52
N LEU A 235 -19.22 7.66 9.52
CA LEU A 235 -20.22 8.65 9.11
C LEU A 235 -21.05 8.18 7.90
N GLY A 236 -20.80 6.96 7.42
CA GLY A 236 -21.54 6.33 6.33
C GLY A 236 -20.79 6.29 5.01
N THR A 237 -21.52 5.96 3.96
CA THR A 237 -20.99 5.81 2.60
C THR A 237 -21.70 6.75 1.62
N SER A 238 -20.99 7.17 0.58
CA SER A 238 -21.57 8.00 -0.48
C SER A 238 -20.96 7.65 -1.84
N GLN A 239 -21.65 7.97 -2.94
CA GLN A 239 -21.10 7.81 -4.29
C GLN A 239 -20.92 9.16 -4.97
N ARG A 240 -19.79 9.35 -5.66
CA ARG A 240 -19.47 10.58 -6.39
C ARG A 240 -18.81 10.26 -7.72
N GLN A 241 -19.14 11.03 -8.75
CA GLN A 241 -18.47 10.95 -10.04
C GLN A 241 -17.27 11.89 -10.06
N MET A 242 -16.09 11.35 -10.34
CA MET A 242 -14.82 12.09 -10.38
C MET A 242 -13.94 11.49 -11.47
N TYR A 243 -13.23 12.32 -12.24
CA TYR A 243 -12.29 11.85 -13.26
C TYR A 243 -12.88 10.81 -14.23
N GLY A 244 -14.15 10.96 -14.60
CA GLY A 244 -14.86 10.04 -15.50
C GLY A 244 -15.24 8.68 -14.90
N LYS A 245 -14.97 8.43 -13.62
CA LYS A 245 -15.33 7.21 -12.89
C LYS A 245 -16.29 7.53 -11.74
N THR A 246 -17.09 6.55 -11.33
CA THR A 246 -17.88 6.63 -10.10
C THR A 246 -17.06 6.04 -8.96
N PHE A 247 -16.94 6.76 -7.85
CA PHE A 247 -16.24 6.31 -6.64
C PHE A 247 -17.24 6.11 -5.49
N THR A 248 -17.09 5.01 -4.75
CA THR A 248 -17.76 4.79 -3.47
C THR A 248 -16.84 5.24 -2.35
N PHE A 249 -17.28 6.23 -1.59
CA PHE A 249 -16.57 6.77 -0.44
C PHE A 249 -17.05 6.14 0.86
N GLN A 250 -16.12 5.73 1.70
CA GLN A 250 -16.35 5.46 3.12
C GLN A 250 -15.83 6.65 3.93
N THR A 251 -16.70 7.26 4.75
CA THR A 251 -16.34 8.43 5.54
C THR A 251 -16.25 8.05 7.01
N ARG A 252 -15.13 8.42 7.65
CA ARG A 252 -14.91 8.22 9.09
C ARG A 252 -14.39 9.49 9.75
N ARG A 253 -14.73 9.66 11.02
CA ARG A 253 -14.23 10.74 11.87
C ARG A 253 -13.23 10.20 12.89
N PHE A 254 -12.11 10.88 13.03
CA PHE A 254 -11.05 10.55 13.98
C PHE A 254 -10.80 11.72 14.91
N THR A 255 -10.54 11.39 16.18
CA THR A 255 -9.95 12.32 17.16
C THR A 255 -8.52 11.85 17.41
N LEU A 256 -7.55 12.69 17.05
CA LEU A 256 -6.13 12.41 17.16
C LEU A 256 -5.64 12.64 18.61
N ALA A 257 -4.45 12.13 18.93
CA ALA A 257 -3.88 12.23 20.28
C ALA A 257 -3.67 13.68 20.75
N ASP A 258 -3.43 14.60 19.83
CA ASP A 258 -3.30 16.04 20.11
C ASP A 258 -4.65 16.77 20.24
N GLY A 259 -5.77 16.04 20.13
CA GLY A 259 -7.13 16.56 20.19
C GLY A 259 -7.66 17.07 18.85
N THR A 260 -6.88 17.04 17.78
CA THR A 260 -7.33 17.41 16.43
C THR A 260 -8.43 16.45 15.97
N VAL A 261 -9.51 17.01 15.45
CA VAL A 261 -10.59 16.24 14.84
C VAL A 261 -10.45 16.31 13.33
N VAL A 262 -10.43 15.15 12.68
CA VAL A 262 -10.32 15.04 11.22
C VAL A 262 -11.39 14.10 10.69
N THR A 263 -12.07 14.52 9.64
CA THR A 263 -12.94 13.64 8.87
C THR A 263 -12.16 13.16 7.66
N CYS A 264 -12.06 11.84 7.49
CA CYS A 264 -11.38 11.22 6.36
C CYS A 264 -12.41 10.48 5.51
N ALA A 265 -12.40 10.71 4.19
CA ALA A 265 -13.22 9.97 3.25
C ALA A 265 -12.33 9.27 2.21
N GLU A 266 -12.48 7.96 2.08
CA GLU A 266 -11.73 7.14 1.11
C GLU A 266 -12.64 6.61 0.02
N GLY A 267 -12.35 7.02 -1.21
CA GLY A 267 -13.07 6.67 -2.42
C GLY A 267 -12.35 5.60 -3.22
N THR A 268 -13.04 4.49 -3.47
CA THR A 268 -12.62 3.45 -4.41
C THR A 268 -13.52 3.45 -5.65
N PRO A 269 -12.97 3.25 -6.87
CA PRO A 269 -13.77 3.26 -8.09
C PRO A 269 -14.69 2.03 -8.14
N VAL A 270 -15.96 2.24 -8.50
CA VAL A 270 -16.94 1.17 -8.70
C VAL A 270 -16.54 0.32 -9.91
N GLY A 271 -16.52 -1.01 -9.74
CA GLY A 271 -16.24 -1.97 -10.83
C GLY A 271 -14.82 -1.90 -11.41
N GLY A 272 -13.93 -1.12 -10.78
CA GLY A 272 -12.56 -0.89 -11.26
C GLY A 272 -11.53 -0.98 -10.13
N LYS A 273 -11.84 -1.71 -9.05
CA LYS A 273 -10.89 -1.92 -7.96
C LYS A 273 -9.73 -2.78 -8.48
N ILE A 274 -8.51 -2.37 -8.14
CA ILE A 274 -7.27 -3.03 -8.55
C ILE A 274 -6.57 -3.71 -7.37
N THR A 275 -7.10 -3.48 -6.17
CA THR A 275 -6.69 -4.06 -4.90
C THR A 275 -7.95 -4.51 -4.16
N LEU A 276 -7.80 -5.52 -3.31
CA LEU A 276 -8.87 -6.02 -2.46
C LEU A 276 -8.86 -5.27 -1.13
N THR A 277 -10.03 -4.86 -0.68
CA THR A 277 -10.26 -4.44 0.71
C THR A 277 -10.26 -5.65 1.63
N GLU A 278 -10.23 -5.44 2.95
CA GLU A 278 -10.35 -6.52 3.93
C GLU A 278 -11.64 -7.33 3.75
N ALA A 279 -12.79 -6.66 3.54
CA ALA A 279 -14.05 -7.33 3.29
C ALA A 279 -14.03 -8.18 2.00
N ASP A 280 -13.28 -7.75 0.99
CA ASP A 280 -13.10 -8.52 -0.24
C ASP A 280 -12.24 -9.77 -0.01
N TRP A 281 -11.20 -9.66 0.82
CA TRP A 281 -10.37 -10.80 1.22
C TRP A 281 -11.18 -11.84 2.02
N ASP A 282 -12.06 -11.39 2.92
CA ASP A 282 -12.97 -12.26 3.66
C ASP A 282 -13.97 -12.98 2.75
N GLU A 283 -14.56 -12.24 1.80
CA GLU A 283 -15.45 -12.82 0.80
C GLU A 283 -14.71 -13.86 -0.04
N LEU A 284 -13.53 -13.52 -0.54
CA LEU A 284 -12.69 -14.43 -1.32
C LEU A 284 -12.31 -15.69 -0.53
N LYS A 285 -11.97 -15.55 0.75
CA LYS A 285 -11.70 -16.67 1.65
C LYS A 285 -12.92 -17.57 1.81
N ALA A 286 -14.11 -16.98 2.00
CA ALA A 286 -15.35 -17.73 2.09
C ALA A 286 -15.67 -18.49 0.79
N LEU A 287 -15.50 -17.85 -0.37
CA LEU A 287 -15.69 -18.48 -1.69
C LEU A 287 -14.70 -19.62 -1.92
N THR A 288 -13.45 -19.44 -1.49
CA THR A 288 -12.40 -20.48 -1.57
C THR A 288 -12.78 -21.70 -0.73
N VAL A 289 -13.23 -21.50 0.51
CA VAL A 289 -13.68 -22.60 1.40
C VAL A 289 -14.91 -23.32 0.83
N GLN A 290 -15.79 -22.60 0.14
CA GLN A 290 -16.96 -23.18 -0.52
C GLN A 290 -16.64 -23.90 -1.84
N GLY A 291 -15.43 -23.75 -2.38
CA GLY A 291 -15.06 -24.29 -3.69
C GLY A 291 -15.82 -23.63 -4.85
N ALA A 292 -16.23 -22.36 -4.69
CA ALA A 292 -17.06 -21.64 -5.66
C ALA A 292 -16.28 -21.06 -6.86
N GLY A 293 -14.99 -21.36 -6.99
CA GLY A 293 -14.13 -20.81 -8.02
C GLY A 293 -14.14 -21.61 -9.33
N GLU A 294 -13.91 -20.92 -10.45
CA GLU A 294 -13.68 -21.51 -11.77
C GLU A 294 -12.22 -21.93 -11.90
N ASP A 295 -11.95 -23.21 -12.15
CA ASP A 295 -10.60 -23.72 -12.43
C ASP A 295 -10.14 -23.27 -13.83
N LEU A 296 -8.98 -22.60 -13.87
CA LEU A 296 -8.34 -22.13 -15.11
C LEU A 296 -7.12 -23.00 -15.50
N GLY A 297 -6.92 -24.14 -14.81
CA GLY A 297 -5.77 -25.01 -14.98
C GLY A 297 -4.55 -24.53 -14.19
N SER A 298 -3.38 -25.06 -14.54
CA SER A 298 -2.12 -24.73 -13.86
C SER A 298 -1.01 -24.37 -14.84
N TYR A 299 -0.02 -23.64 -14.33
CA TYR A 299 1.24 -23.39 -15.03
C TYR A 299 2.44 -23.65 -14.12
N GLU A 300 3.62 -23.75 -14.71
CA GLU A 300 4.88 -23.90 -13.96
C GLU A 300 5.78 -22.69 -14.20
N GLU A 301 6.49 -22.25 -13.18
CA GLU A 301 7.46 -21.18 -13.27
C GLU A 301 8.64 -21.47 -12.33
N GLU A 302 9.87 -21.21 -12.79
CA GLU A 302 11.07 -21.29 -11.97
C GLU A 302 11.34 -19.94 -11.32
N ILE A 303 11.33 -19.91 -9.98
CA ILE A 303 11.54 -18.71 -9.17
C ILE A 303 12.67 -19.00 -8.20
N ASN A 304 13.73 -18.20 -8.25
CA ASN A 304 14.93 -18.37 -7.42
C ASN A 304 15.52 -19.80 -7.46
N GLY A 305 15.48 -20.45 -8.62
CA GLY A 305 16.01 -21.82 -8.82
C GLY A 305 15.08 -22.94 -8.32
N VAL A 306 13.87 -22.61 -7.87
CA VAL A 306 12.85 -23.58 -7.45
C VAL A 306 11.69 -23.52 -8.46
N VAL A 307 11.29 -24.68 -8.98
CA VAL A 307 10.12 -24.77 -9.87
C VAL A 307 8.86 -24.82 -9.01
N PHE A 308 7.91 -23.94 -9.29
CA PHE A 308 6.61 -23.89 -8.63
C PHE A 308 5.51 -24.31 -9.60
N VAL A 309 4.49 -25.00 -9.08
CA VAL A 309 3.25 -25.31 -9.80
C VAL A 309 2.14 -24.39 -9.29
N PHE A 310 1.51 -23.66 -10.21
CA PHE A 310 0.54 -22.62 -9.96
C PHE A 310 -0.85 -23.02 -10.45
N PRO A 311 -1.69 -23.66 -9.62
CA PRO A 311 -3.12 -23.83 -9.93
C PRO A 311 -3.81 -22.47 -9.91
N ARG A 312 -4.59 -22.16 -10.93
CA ARG A 312 -5.26 -20.87 -11.08
C ARG A 312 -6.76 -21.03 -10.90
N THR A 313 -7.34 -20.23 -10.01
CA THR A 313 -8.78 -20.23 -9.78
C THR A 313 -9.32 -18.81 -9.91
N ARG A 314 -10.36 -18.63 -10.73
CA ARG A 314 -11.09 -17.37 -10.87
C ARG A 314 -12.27 -17.35 -9.91
N TYR A 315 -12.46 -16.21 -9.27
CA TYR A 315 -13.59 -15.87 -8.44
C TYR A 315 -14.22 -14.57 -8.95
N THR A 316 -15.53 -14.44 -8.75
CA THR A 316 -16.26 -13.19 -8.98
C THR A 316 -16.88 -12.79 -7.65
N LEU A 317 -16.47 -11.64 -7.12
CA LEU A 317 -17.01 -11.09 -5.88
C LEU A 317 -18.39 -10.48 -6.12
N ARG A 318 -19.14 -10.21 -5.03
CA ARG A 318 -20.49 -9.63 -5.07
C ARG A 318 -20.59 -8.29 -5.79
N ASP A 319 -19.50 -7.52 -5.79
CA ASP A 319 -19.40 -6.24 -6.49
C ASP A 319 -18.92 -6.38 -7.94
N GLU A 320 -19.00 -7.59 -8.49
CA GLU A 320 -18.58 -7.98 -9.85
C GLU A 320 -17.06 -7.92 -10.08
N THR A 321 -16.26 -7.74 -9.03
CA THR A 321 -14.80 -7.81 -9.19
C THR A 321 -14.34 -9.21 -9.52
N GLU A 322 -13.59 -9.34 -10.61
CA GLU A 322 -12.88 -10.57 -10.96
C GLU A 322 -11.58 -10.68 -10.16
N VAL A 323 -11.38 -11.82 -9.51
CA VAL A 323 -10.14 -12.16 -8.82
C VAL A 323 -9.63 -13.49 -9.32
N ILE A 324 -8.39 -13.55 -9.82
CA ILE A 324 -7.71 -14.82 -10.08
C ILE A 324 -6.64 -15.00 -9.02
N CYS A 325 -6.73 -16.08 -8.25
CA CYS A 325 -5.72 -16.45 -7.27
C CYS A 325 -4.94 -17.68 -7.74
N SER A 326 -3.65 -17.69 -7.47
CA SER A 326 -2.82 -18.86 -7.67
C SER A 326 -1.80 -18.99 -6.56
N HIS A 327 -1.85 -20.11 -5.83
CA HIS A 327 -0.87 -20.42 -4.81
C HIS A 327 0.14 -21.43 -5.38
N GLY A 328 1.28 -20.92 -5.78
CA GLY A 328 2.44 -21.68 -6.22
C GLY A 328 3.04 -22.49 -5.10
N THR A 329 3.09 -23.81 -5.27
CA THR A 329 3.80 -24.72 -4.37
C THR A 329 5.03 -25.31 -5.06
N PRO A 330 6.15 -25.51 -4.35
CA PRO A 330 7.33 -26.13 -4.93
C PRO A 330 6.99 -27.50 -5.55
N LYS A 331 7.46 -27.71 -6.77
CA LYS A 331 7.35 -28.98 -7.48
C LYS A 331 8.30 -29.98 -6.81
N GLN A 332 7.74 -31.07 -6.31
CA GLN A 332 8.50 -32.20 -5.75
C GLN A 332 9.24 -32.96 -6.84
#